data_AF-A0A317XCJ0-F1
#
_entry.id   AF-A0A317XCJ0-F1
#
_cell.length_a   1.000
_cell.length_b   1.000
_cell.length_c   1.000
_cell.angle_alpha   90.00
_cell.angle_beta   90.00
_cell.angle_gamma   90.00
#
_symmetry.space_group_name_H-M   'P 1'
#
loop_
_entity.id
_entity.type
_entity.pdbx_description
1 polymer ?
#
loop_
_entity_poly.entity_id
_entity_poly.type
_entity_poly.pdbx_seq_one_letter_code
_entity_poly.pdbx_strand_id
1 'polypeptide(L)'
;MTYTGPITPGGEHISFEGNSIQEIHSQIKALNPDFELLSPDEPPSITQRSDSKQSTKEKVLCNIPGRYSSTANTFWIRSGIKYLKGLEGKCGVSKGPRSCARISCSYDSGIWLCNDNEEKLEVKCSELAGYAEDIIERCDEGEYVNGQEFDEGGWNVVVAEDLC
;
A
#
# COMPACT_ATOMS: atom_id res chain seq x y z
N MET A 1 -4.59 -2.18 -10.49
CA MET A 1 -4.81 -1.35 -9.28
C MET A 1 -5.29 0.02 -9.71
N THR A 2 -5.96 0.77 -8.83
CA THR A 2 -6.34 2.17 -9.10
C THR A 2 -5.70 3.10 -8.08
N TYR A 3 -5.23 4.26 -8.52
CA TYR A 3 -4.80 5.34 -7.61
C TYR A 3 -5.70 6.54 -7.85
N THR A 4 -6.24 7.11 -6.78
CA THR A 4 -7.07 8.31 -6.84
C THR A 4 -6.52 9.34 -5.87
N GLY A 5 -5.93 10.42 -6.36
CA GLY A 5 -5.33 11.45 -5.50
C GLY A 5 -4.86 12.69 -6.27
N PRO A 6 -4.47 13.75 -5.55
CA PRO A 6 -3.92 14.93 -6.17
C PRO A 6 -2.54 14.64 -6.77
N ILE A 7 -2.25 15.29 -7.90
CA ILE A 7 -0.93 15.31 -8.52
C ILE A 7 -0.25 16.67 -8.44
N THR A 8 -0.90 17.66 -7.82
CA THR A 8 -0.35 18.98 -7.49
C THR A 8 -0.75 19.33 -6.05
N PRO A 9 0.04 20.14 -5.31
CA PRO A 9 -0.30 20.51 -3.94
C PRO A 9 -1.69 21.15 -3.83
N GLY A 10 -2.59 20.52 -3.08
CA GLY A 10 -3.99 20.97 -2.91
C GLY A 10 -4.86 20.91 -4.18
N GLY A 11 -4.41 20.18 -5.20
CA GLY A 11 -5.11 20.05 -6.49
C GLY A 11 -6.32 19.12 -6.46
N GLU A 12 -6.96 18.98 -7.62
CA GLU A 12 -8.05 18.02 -7.82
C GLU A 12 -7.54 16.57 -7.77
N HIS A 13 -8.39 15.67 -7.28
CA HIS A 13 -8.10 14.23 -7.28
C HIS A 13 -8.31 13.65 -8.67
N ILE A 14 -7.24 13.09 -9.24
CA ILE A 14 -7.26 12.41 -10.54
C ILE A 14 -7.11 10.91 -10.31
N SER A 15 -7.85 10.11 -11.09
CA SER A 15 -7.77 8.65 -11.04
C SER A 15 -6.87 8.10 -12.14
N PHE A 16 -6.02 7.15 -11.79
CA PHE A 16 -5.11 6.44 -12.67
C PHE A 16 -5.30 4.93 -12.50
N GLU A 17 -5.15 4.19 -13.58
CA GLU A 17 -5.19 2.73 -13.59
C GLU A 17 -3.85 2.17 -14.09
N GLY A 18 -3.38 1.10 -13.47
CA GLY A 18 -2.13 0.45 -13.86
C GLY A 18 -1.94 -0.90 -13.17
N ASN A 19 -0.91 -1.64 -13.59
CA ASN A 19 -0.57 -2.95 -13.03
C ASN A 19 0.27 -2.84 -11.74
N SER A 20 0.84 -1.66 -11.48
CA SER A 20 1.55 -1.35 -10.24
C SER A 20 1.54 0.15 -9.98
N ILE A 21 1.95 0.54 -8.77
CA ILE A 21 2.09 1.96 -8.43
C ILE A 21 3.26 2.62 -9.16
N GLN A 22 4.27 1.85 -9.59
CA GLN A 22 5.39 2.33 -10.42
C GLN A 22 4.90 2.80 -11.79
N GLU A 23 4.01 2.02 -12.41
CA GLU A 23 3.37 2.39 -13.67
C GLU A 23 2.53 3.66 -13.51
N ILE A 24 1.71 3.72 -12.46
CA ILE A 24 0.92 4.91 -12.11
C ILE A 24 1.82 6.12 -11.84
N HIS A 25 2.95 5.96 -11.13
CA HIS A 25 3.90 7.04 -10.89
C HIS A 25 4.43 7.62 -12.20
N SER A 26 4.72 6.76 -13.17
CA SER A 26 5.18 7.19 -14.50
C SER A 26 4.10 7.97 -15.25
N GLN A 27 2.82 7.57 -15.13
CA GLN A 27 1.68 8.33 -15.67
C GLN A 27 1.56 9.70 -14.99
N ILE A 28 1.71 9.76 -13.66
CA ILE A 28 1.70 11.02 -12.90
C ILE A 28 2.84 11.93 -13.35
N LYS A 29 4.09 11.44 -13.44
CA LYS A 29 5.25 12.22 -13.87
C LYS A 29 5.15 12.70 -15.31
N ALA A 30 4.44 11.98 -16.17
CA ALA A 30 4.18 12.44 -17.55
C ALA A 30 3.25 13.66 -17.59
N LEU A 31 2.32 13.80 -16.63
CA LEU A 31 1.41 14.93 -16.53
C LEU A 31 1.96 16.06 -15.65
N ASN A 32 2.68 15.72 -14.59
CA ASN A 32 3.37 16.64 -13.71
C ASN A 32 4.81 16.16 -13.43
N PRO A 33 5.79 16.58 -14.23
CA PRO A 33 7.21 16.24 -14.02
C PRO A 33 7.74 16.67 -12.66
N ASP A 34 7.18 17.72 -12.05
CA ASP A 34 7.56 18.27 -10.75
C ASP A 34 6.78 17.61 -9.58
N PHE A 35 6.04 16.52 -9.85
CA PHE A 35 5.38 15.79 -8.77
C PHE A 35 6.39 15.27 -7.76
N GLU A 36 6.14 15.59 -6.49
CA GLU A 36 6.92 15.19 -5.32
C GLU A 36 6.01 14.44 -4.34
N LEU A 37 6.58 13.42 -3.71
CA LEU A 37 5.92 12.72 -2.61
C LEU A 37 5.99 13.58 -1.35
N LEU A 38 4.96 13.49 -0.51
CA LEU A 38 5.03 14.12 0.80
C LEU A 38 6.20 13.56 1.61
N SER A 39 6.93 14.47 2.25
CA SER A 39 7.98 14.08 3.18
C SER A 39 7.33 13.41 4.39
N PRO A 40 7.73 12.18 4.78
CA PRO A 40 7.17 11.50 5.95
C PRO A 40 7.47 12.24 7.26
N ASP A 41 8.42 13.18 7.26
CA ASP A 41 8.82 14.00 8.40
C ASP A 41 8.08 15.35 8.50
N GLU A 42 7.24 15.69 7.51
CA GLU A 42 6.48 16.94 7.56
C GLU A 42 5.22 16.71 8.43
N PRO A 43 5.10 17.37 9.60
CA PRO A 43 3.97 17.18 10.47
C PRO A 43 2.69 17.56 9.70
N PRO A 44 1.64 16.72 9.72
CA PRO A 44 0.40 17.07 9.06
C PRO A 44 -0.06 18.43 9.60
N SER A 45 -0.26 19.39 8.70
CA SER A 45 -0.84 20.70 9.05
C SER A 45 -2.13 20.44 9.81
N ILE A 46 -2.10 20.77 11.11
CA ILE A 46 -3.14 20.42 12.07
C ILE A 46 -4.47 21.01 11.61
N THR A 47 -5.33 20.14 11.07
CA THR A 47 -6.77 20.31 11.17
C THR A 47 -7.30 19.17 12.04
N GLN A 48 -7.99 19.58 13.10
CA GLN A 48 -8.20 18.81 14.31
C GLN A 48 -9.13 17.60 14.16
N ARG A 49 -8.97 16.71 15.14
CA ARG A 49 -9.81 15.56 15.56
C ARG A 49 -9.50 14.25 14.84
N SER A 50 -8.44 13.58 15.31
CA SER A 50 -8.51 12.13 15.38
C SER A 50 -9.22 11.81 16.70
N ASP A 51 -10.54 11.61 16.63
CA ASP A 51 -11.15 10.67 17.56
C ASP A 51 -10.26 9.42 17.56
N SER A 52 -9.93 8.92 18.75
CA SER A 52 -9.17 7.67 18.90
C SER A 52 -9.99 6.56 18.24
N LYS A 53 -9.83 6.40 16.92
CA LYS A 53 -10.38 5.28 16.19
C LYS A 53 -9.65 4.08 16.76
N GLN A 54 -10.43 3.22 17.43
CA GLN A 54 -10.02 1.86 17.72
C GLN A 54 -9.32 1.30 16.47
N SER A 55 -8.09 0.83 16.62
CA SER A 55 -7.37 0.22 15.50
C SER A 55 -8.21 -0.93 14.93
N THR A 56 -8.51 -0.88 13.63
CA THR A 56 -9.22 -1.95 12.89
C THR A 56 -8.29 -3.06 12.42
N LYS A 57 -6.97 -2.88 12.62
CA LYS A 57 -5.95 -3.90 12.39
C LYS A 57 -6.19 -5.11 13.29
N GLU A 58 -6.21 -6.29 12.68
CA GLU A 58 -6.38 -7.56 13.37
C GLU A 58 -5.05 -8.34 13.46
N LYS A 59 -5.03 -9.56 12.90
CA LYS A 59 -3.97 -10.54 13.05
C LYS A 59 -2.92 -10.37 11.97
N VAL A 60 -1.65 -10.35 12.38
CA VAL A 60 -0.51 -10.59 11.49
C VAL A 60 -0.19 -12.07 11.42
N LEU A 61 -0.04 -12.57 10.20
CA LEU A 61 0.44 -13.91 9.86
C LEU A 61 1.80 -13.78 9.20
N CYS A 62 2.79 -14.52 9.69
CA CYS A 62 4.11 -14.64 9.06
C CYS A 62 4.20 -15.97 8.30
N ASN A 63 5.07 -16.04 7.29
CA ASN A 63 5.33 -17.26 6.53
C ASN A 63 4.04 -17.90 5.98
N ILE A 64 3.20 -17.08 5.35
CA ILE A 64 1.93 -17.51 4.80
C ILE A 64 2.16 -18.49 3.62
N PRO A 65 1.38 -19.57 3.50
CA PRO A 65 1.57 -20.52 2.40
C PRO A 65 0.86 -20.09 1.12
N GLY A 66 1.04 -20.86 0.05
CA GLY A 66 0.26 -20.73 -1.19
C GLY A 66 0.86 -19.74 -2.19
N ARG A 67 0.02 -18.97 -2.90
CA ARG A 67 0.46 -18.08 -3.98
C ARG A 67 1.44 -16.98 -3.54
N TYR A 68 1.46 -16.69 -2.25
CA TYR A 68 2.29 -15.67 -1.63
C TYR A 68 3.29 -16.29 -0.67
N SER A 69 3.80 -17.51 -0.93
CA SER A 69 4.74 -18.17 -0.01
C SER A 69 6.18 -17.71 -0.13
N SER A 70 6.55 -17.11 -1.27
CA SER A 70 7.89 -16.59 -1.47
C SER A 70 8.12 -15.30 -0.70
N THR A 71 9.36 -15.09 -0.26
CA THR A 71 9.75 -13.95 0.54
C THR A 71 10.27 -12.79 -0.30
N ALA A 72 9.88 -11.57 0.07
CA ALA A 72 10.38 -10.35 -0.52
C ALA A 72 11.60 -9.85 0.26
N ASN A 73 12.53 -9.19 -0.43
CA ASN A 73 13.66 -8.54 0.22
C ASN A 73 13.18 -7.32 1.05
N THR A 74 13.57 -7.28 2.31
CA THR A 74 13.08 -6.31 3.31
C THR A 74 13.45 -4.87 2.97
N PHE A 75 14.62 -4.64 2.37
CA PHE A 75 15.06 -3.31 1.94
C PHE A 75 14.09 -2.69 0.93
N TRP A 76 13.68 -3.46 -0.07
CA TRP A 76 12.77 -2.99 -1.11
C TRP A 76 11.33 -2.85 -0.62
N ILE A 77 10.90 -3.68 0.34
CA ILE A 77 9.61 -3.48 1.02
C ILE A 77 9.60 -2.18 1.81
N ARG A 78 10.67 -1.85 2.57
CA ARG A 78 10.77 -0.55 3.27
C ARG A 78 10.73 0.63 2.31
N SER A 79 11.37 0.51 1.15
CA SER A 79 11.29 1.51 0.08
C SER A 79 9.84 1.69 -0.42
N GLY A 80 9.13 0.58 -0.66
CA GLY A 80 7.72 0.58 -1.04
C GLY A 80 6.81 1.22 0.02
N ILE A 81 7.02 0.90 1.30
CA ILE A 81 6.31 1.50 2.44
C ILE A 81 6.51 3.02 2.45
N LYS A 82 7.77 3.48 2.34
CA LYS A 82 8.09 4.92 2.31
C LYS A 82 7.39 5.62 1.14
N TYR A 83 7.39 5.01 -0.03
CA TYR A 83 6.70 5.55 -1.21
C TYR A 83 5.19 5.69 -0.96
N LEU A 84 4.54 4.64 -0.44
CA LEU A 84 3.10 4.65 -0.14
C LEU A 84 2.73 5.68 0.94
N LYS A 85 3.58 5.88 1.96
CA LYS A 85 3.40 6.92 2.99
C LYS A 85 3.39 8.33 2.39
N GLY A 86 4.18 8.57 1.35
CA GLY A 86 4.28 9.88 0.69
C GLY A 86 3.14 10.21 -0.28
N LEU A 87 2.20 9.28 -0.50
CA LEU A 87 1.03 9.52 -1.35
C LEU A 87 -0.15 10.04 -0.52
N GLU A 88 -0.72 11.16 -0.95
CA GLU A 88 -1.97 11.72 -0.37
C GLU A 88 -3.22 10.93 -0.76
N GLY A 89 -3.17 10.24 -1.91
CA GLY A 89 -4.32 9.57 -2.50
C GLY A 89 -4.70 8.23 -1.88
N LYS A 90 -5.68 7.60 -2.51
CA LYS A 90 -6.17 6.26 -2.20
C LYS A 90 -5.68 5.25 -3.24
N CYS A 91 -5.36 4.06 -2.75
CA CYS A 91 -5.00 2.88 -3.51
C CYS A 91 -6.22 1.95 -3.53
N GLY A 92 -6.56 1.43 -4.70
CA GLY A 92 -7.77 0.66 -4.91
C GLY A 92 -7.55 -0.69 -5.58
N VAL A 93 -8.47 -1.59 -5.25
CA VAL A 93 -8.58 -2.95 -5.77
C VAL A 93 -10.01 -3.18 -6.23
N SER A 94 -10.16 -4.00 -7.27
CA SER A 94 -11.47 -4.35 -7.81
C SER A 94 -12.33 -5.09 -6.77
N LYS A 95 -13.61 -5.25 -7.09
CA LYS A 95 -14.52 -6.04 -6.26
C LYS A 95 -13.98 -7.44 -6.00
N GLY A 96 -14.15 -7.91 -4.77
CA GLY A 96 -13.80 -9.26 -4.35
C GLY A 96 -14.97 -10.25 -4.53
N PRO A 97 -14.96 -11.36 -3.79
CA PRO A 97 -13.95 -11.74 -2.79
C PRO A 97 -12.63 -12.18 -3.42
N ARG A 98 -11.53 -12.19 -2.65
CA ARG A 98 -10.20 -12.68 -3.04
C ARG A 98 -9.57 -11.95 -4.23
N SER A 99 -10.00 -10.72 -4.50
CA SER A 99 -9.35 -9.88 -5.50
C SER A 99 -8.15 -9.19 -4.87
N CYS A 100 -6.99 -9.21 -5.53
CA CYS A 100 -5.79 -8.56 -5.03
C CYS A 100 -5.22 -7.63 -6.08
N ALA A 101 -4.79 -6.45 -5.65
CA ALA A 101 -4.09 -5.46 -6.45
C ALA A 101 -2.68 -5.26 -5.90
N ARG A 102 -1.70 -5.30 -6.78
CA ARG A 102 -0.31 -4.94 -6.46
C ARG A 102 -0.22 -3.43 -6.29
N ILE A 103 -0.03 -2.98 -5.05
CA ILE A 103 0.04 -1.56 -4.69
C ILE A 103 1.48 -1.06 -4.58
N SER A 104 2.48 -1.96 -4.58
CA SER A 104 3.89 -1.60 -4.76
C SER A 104 4.68 -2.82 -5.24
N CYS A 105 5.68 -2.63 -6.11
CA CYS A 105 6.62 -3.67 -6.52
C CYS A 105 8.00 -3.09 -6.83
N SER A 106 9.05 -3.53 -6.13
CA SER A 106 10.42 -3.08 -6.43
C SER A 106 11.40 -4.24 -6.29
N TYR A 107 12.18 -4.53 -7.32
CA TYR A 107 13.18 -5.62 -7.32
C TYR A 107 12.64 -6.93 -6.74
N ASP A 108 11.56 -7.41 -7.35
CA ASP A 108 10.80 -8.60 -6.98
C ASP A 108 10.16 -8.60 -5.58
N SER A 109 10.11 -7.43 -4.91
CA SER A 109 9.45 -7.27 -3.61
C SER A 109 8.10 -6.57 -3.74
N GLY A 110 7.03 -7.33 -3.53
CA GLY A 110 5.64 -6.89 -3.71
C GLY A 110 4.90 -6.56 -2.41
N ILE A 111 4.07 -5.51 -2.47
CA ILE A 111 3.04 -5.19 -1.47
C ILE A 111 1.68 -5.22 -2.17
N TRP A 112 0.72 -5.91 -1.58
CA TRP A 112 -0.59 -6.16 -2.15
C TRP A 112 -1.71 -5.67 -1.23
N LEU A 113 -2.75 -5.08 -1.82
CA LEU A 113 -4.05 -4.90 -1.19
C LEU A 113 -5.00 -5.99 -1.70
N CYS A 114 -5.52 -6.81 -0.80
CA CYS A 114 -6.51 -7.83 -1.11
C CYS A 114 -7.86 -7.48 -0.50
N ASN A 115 -8.92 -7.66 -1.27
CA ASN A 115 -10.28 -7.31 -0.93
C ASN A 115 -11.16 -8.56 -0.92
N ASP A 116 -11.74 -8.83 0.24
CA ASP A 116 -12.68 -9.92 0.48
C ASP A 116 -14.14 -9.44 0.50
N ASN A 117 -14.38 -8.13 0.32
CA ASN A 117 -15.71 -7.56 0.15
C ASN A 117 -16.26 -7.76 -1.27
N GLU A 118 -17.58 -7.74 -1.41
CA GLU A 118 -18.28 -7.86 -2.72
C GLU A 118 -18.19 -6.60 -3.58
N GLU A 119 -17.79 -5.47 -2.99
CA GLU A 119 -17.68 -4.17 -3.65
C GLU A 119 -16.22 -3.78 -3.88
N LYS A 120 -15.99 -2.83 -4.78
CA LYS A 120 -14.66 -2.23 -4.97
C LYS A 120 -14.19 -1.56 -3.68
N LEU A 121 -12.88 -1.59 -3.43
CA LEU A 121 -12.28 -1.05 -2.22
C LEU A 121 -11.23 0.01 -2.57
N GLU A 122 -11.28 1.14 -1.87
CA GLU A 122 -10.26 2.20 -1.93
C GLU A 122 -9.86 2.61 -0.51
N VAL A 123 -8.58 2.41 -0.18
CA VAL A 123 -8.00 2.72 1.13
C VAL A 123 -6.88 3.75 0.93
N LYS A 124 -6.64 4.64 1.90
CA LYS A 124 -5.51 5.57 1.81
C LYS A 124 -4.20 4.80 1.62
N CYS A 125 -3.38 5.18 0.64
CA CYS A 125 -2.12 4.46 0.39
C CYS A 125 -1.20 4.48 1.62
N SER A 126 -1.19 5.59 2.36
CA SER A 126 -0.44 5.74 3.62
C SER A 126 -0.96 4.86 4.76
N GLU A 127 -2.25 4.56 4.79
CA GLU A 127 -2.85 3.62 5.75
C GLU A 127 -2.38 2.20 5.43
N LEU A 128 -2.44 1.77 4.17
CA LEU A 128 -1.94 0.47 3.71
C LEU A 128 -0.44 0.28 3.98
N ALA A 129 0.34 1.36 3.87
CA ALA A 129 1.75 1.36 4.22
C ALA A 129 1.97 0.99 5.70
N GLY A 130 1.07 1.41 6.58
CA GLY A 130 1.09 1.04 7.99
C GLY A 130 0.84 -0.45 8.24
N TYR A 131 0.11 -1.16 7.37
CA TYR A 131 -0.07 -2.61 7.52
C TYR A 131 1.17 -3.37 7.05
N ALA A 132 1.77 -2.93 5.94
CA ALA A 132 3.04 -3.47 5.49
C ALA A 132 4.18 -3.21 6.50
N GLU A 133 4.12 -2.10 7.24
CA GLU A 133 5.03 -1.80 8.35
C GLU A 133 4.87 -2.79 9.51
N ASP A 134 3.65 -3.09 9.95
CA ASP A 134 3.41 -4.10 10.99
C ASP A 134 3.89 -5.50 10.57
N ILE A 135 3.69 -5.87 9.29
CA ILE A 135 4.19 -7.15 8.75
C ILE A 135 5.71 -7.20 8.82
N ILE A 136 6.40 -6.14 8.38
CA ILE A 136 7.87 -6.14 8.40
C ILE A 136 8.44 -6.01 9.81
N GLU A 137 7.72 -5.44 10.77
CA GLU A 137 8.17 -5.42 12.17
C GLU A 137 8.02 -6.78 12.86
N ARG A 138 6.99 -7.56 12.49
CA ARG A 138 6.65 -8.82 13.17
C ARG A 138 7.16 -10.07 12.45
N CYS A 139 7.36 -10.00 11.13
CA CYS A 139 7.69 -11.15 10.28
C CYS A 139 9.05 -11.06 9.59
N ASP A 140 9.84 -10.02 9.87
CA ASP A 140 11.19 -9.88 9.31
C ASP A 140 12.15 -10.89 9.96
N GLU A 141 12.69 -11.79 9.14
CA GLU A 141 13.69 -12.79 9.53
C GLU A 141 15.14 -12.36 9.16
N GLY A 142 15.33 -11.08 8.83
CA GLY A 142 16.59 -10.43 8.51
C GLY A 142 16.57 -9.76 7.13
N GLU A 143 16.85 -10.53 6.09
CA GLU A 143 16.92 -10.01 4.71
C GLU A 143 15.60 -10.18 3.95
N TYR A 144 14.77 -11.13 4.38
CA TYR A 144 13.60 -11.58 3.65
C TYR A 144 12.38 -11.61 4.56
N VAL A 145 11.23 -11.23 4.00
CA VAL A 145 9.96 -11.16 4.72
C VAL A 145 8.83 -11.72 3.89
N ASN A 146 7.91 -12.42 4.55
CA ASN A 146 6.63 -12.79 4.02
C ASN A 146 5.56 -12.72 5.10
N GLY A 147 4.43 -12.10 4.80
CA GLY A 147 3.33 -12.05 5.75
C GLY A 147 2.07 -11.37 5.24
N GLN A 148 1.04 -11.41 6.08
CA GLN A 148 -0.28 -10.88 5.81
C GLN A 148 -0.85 -10.25 7.07
N GLU A 149 -1.52 -9.10 6.95
CA GLU A 149 -2.26 -8.47 8.04
C GLU A 149 -3.69 -8.19 7.61
N PHE A 150 -4.65 -8.59 8.46
CA PHE A 150 -6.08 -8.43 8.21
C PHE A 150 -6.64 -7.16 8.84
N ASP A 151 -7.70 -6.64 8.22
CA ASP A 151 -8.52 -5.55 8.75
C ASP A 151 -9.96 -6.01 8.97
N GLU A 152 -10.60 -5.52 10.03
CA GLU A 152 -12.02 -5.80 10.36
C GLU A 152 -12.98 -5.41 9.21
N GLY A 153 -12.57 -4.54 8.30
CA GLY A 153 -13.31 -4.11 7.11
C GLY A 153 -13.33 -5.13 5.96
N GLY A 154 -12.88 -6.38 6.15
CA GLY A 154 -12.98 -7.42 5.12
C GLY A 154 -11.93 -7.29 4.01
N TRP A 155 -10.74 -6.82 4.36
CA TRP A 155 -9.60 -6.71 3.44
C TRP A 155 -8.30 -6.97 4.20
N ASN A 156 -7.20 -7.13 3.46
CA ASN A 156 -5.90 -7.42 4.06
C ASN A 156 -4.75 -6.90 3.18
N VAL A 157 -3.58 -6.74 3.79
CA VAL A 157 -2.33 -6.45 3.10
C VAL A 157 -1.43 -7.68 3.11
N VAL A 158 -0.76 -7.95 2.00
CA VAL A 158 0.23 -9.03 1.87
C VAL A 158 1.56 -8.47 1.43
N VAL A 159 2.64 -8.93 2.05
CA VAL A 159 4.03 -8.73 1.64
C VAL A 159 4.60 -10.07 1.20
N ALA A 160 5.05 -10.15 -0.05
CA ALA A 160 5.61 -11.37 -0.64
C ALA A 160 6.44 -11.03 -1.89
N GLU A 161 7.24 -11.99 -2.35
CA GLU A 161 7.90 -11.89 -3.65
C GLU A 161 6.86 -11.74 -4.77
N ASP A 162 7.15 -10.91 -5.76
CA ASP A 162 6.38 -10.82 -7.00
C ASP A 162 7.22 -10.22 -8.12
N LEU A 163 7.14 -10.78 -9.35
CA LEU A 163 7.91 -10.30 -10.49
C LEU A 163 7.49 -8.88 -10.90
N CYS A 164 8.40 -7.91 -10.75
CA CYS A 164 8.23 -6.54 -11.24
C CYS A 164 8.73 -6.40 -12.69
#